data_AF-A0A3R9RXW2-F1
#
_entry.id   AF-A0A3R9RXW2-F1
#
_cell.length_a   1.000
_cell.length_b   1.000
_cell.length_c   1.000
_cell.angle_alpha   90.00
_cell.angle_beta   90.00
_cell.angle_gamma   90.00
#
_symmetry.space_group_name_H-M   'P 1'
#
loop_
_entity.id
_entity.type
_entity.pdbx_description
1 polymer ?
#
loop_
_entity_poly.entity_id
_entity_poly.type
_entity_poly.pdbx_seq_one_letter_code
_entity_poly.pdbx_strand_id
1 'polypeptide(L)'
;MTNKKNLGIGGIIVLLIAAYLGLDLSGHKNNSTPSSSIPANQRTETTFSNDGVDTIKAAYERRQSNIQVQGSGRVKAILREDNDGSRHQKFI
;
A
#
# COMPACT_ATOMS: atom_id res chain seq x y z
N MET A 1 -43.80 -15.75 -18.96
CA MET A 1 -42.80 -15.77 -20.05
C MET A 1 -41.86 -14.58 -19.86
N THR A 2 -40.62 -14.79 -19.41
CA THR A 2 -39.69 -13.71 -19.03
C THR A 2 -38.95 -13.17 -20.26
N ASN A 3 -39.07 -11.87 -20.50
CA ASN A 3 -38.46 -11.17 -21.65
C ASN A 3 -36.95 -11.02 -21.46
N LYS A 4 -36.19 -11.99 -21.97
CA LYS A 4 -34.72 -12.13 -21.84
C LYS A 4 -33.91 -10.91 -22.34
N LYS A 5 -34.50 -10.00 -23.12
CA LYS A 5 -33.84 -8.78 -23.64
C LYS A 5 -33.52 -7.74 -22.55
N ASN A 6 -34.31 -7.65 -21.48
CA ASN A 6 -34.11 -6.65 -20.42
C ASN A 6 -33.05 -7.10 -19.39
N LEU A 7 -32.72 -8.40 -19.39
CA LEU A 7 -31.72 -8.97 -18.50
C LEU A 7 -30.30 -8.58 -18.94
N GLY A 8 -30.05 -8.48 -20.26
CA GLY A 8 -28.77 -8.01 -20.81
C GLY A 8 -28.51 -6.53 -20.54
N ILE A 9 -29.54 -5.68 -20.64
CA ILE A 9 -29.44 -4.25 -20.38
C ILE A 9 -29.04 -3.96 -18.92
N GLY A 10 -29.59 -4.73 -17.95
CA GLY A 10 -29.26 -4.56 -16.54
C GLY A 10 -27.79 -4.87 -16.23
N GLY A 11 -27.23 -5.91 -16.85
CA GLY A 11 -25.82 -6.27 -16.68
C GLY A 11 -24.85 -5.19 -17.19
N ILE A 12 -25.17 -4.56 -18.33
CA ILE A 12 -24.35 -3.49 -18.92
C ILE A 12 -24.32 -2.26 -18.01
N ILE A 13 -25.47 -1.90 -17.41
CA ILE A 13 -25.57 -0.75 -16.50
C ILE A 13 -24.70 -0.97 -15.26
N VAL A 14 -24.76 -2.15 -14.65
CA VAL A 14 -23.94 -2.49 -13.47
C VAL A 14 -22.44 -2.44 -13.80
N LEU A 15 -22.05 -2.90 -14.99
CA LEU A 15 -20.65 -2.88 -15.44
C LEU A 15 -20.14 -1.44 -15.67
N LEU A 16 -20.94 -0.57 -16.25
CA LEU A 16 -20.60 0.86 -16.43
C LEU A 16 -20.48 1.58 -15.09
N ILE A 17 -21.35 1.28 -14.13
CA ILE A 17 -21.29 1.82 -12.77
C ILE A 17 -20.01 1.36 -12.08
N ALA A 18 -19.66 0.08 -12.14
CA ALA A 18 -18.43 -0.44 -11.54
C ALA A 18 -17.16 0.19 -12.16
N ALA A 19 -17.16 0.41 -13.48
CA ALA A 19 -16.07 1.10 -14.18
C ALA A 19 -15.98 2.58 -13.81
N TYR A 20 -17.12 3.27 -13.65
CA TYR A 20 -17.15 4.69 -13.27
C TYR A 20 -16.72 4.91 -11.80
N LEU A 21 -17.14 4.02 -10.88
CA LEU A 21 -16.78 4.11 -9.47
C LEU A 21 -15.41 3.51 -9.14
N GLY A 22 -14.74 2.85 -10.08
CA GLY A 22 -13.40 2.28 -9.87
C GLY A 22 -13.40 1.15 -8.85
N LEU A 23 -14.32 0.19 -8.97
CA LEU A 23 -14.37 -0.98 -8.08
C LEU A 23 -13.19 -1.92 -8.35
N ASP A 24 -12.14 -1.85 -7.52
CA ASP A 24 -11.01 -2.77 -7.56
C ASP A 24 -11.36 -4.07 -6.82
N LEU A 25 -11.52 -5.17 -7.55
CA LEU A 25 -11.94 -6.47 -7.01
C LEU A 25 -10.71 -7.30 -6.57
N SER A 26 -9.86 -6.72 -5.73
CA SER A 26 -8.65 -7.36 -5.23
C SER A 26 -8.94 -8.29 -4.04
N GLY A 27 -9.24 -9.55 -4.33
CA GLY A 27 -9.43 -10.59 -3.32
C GLY A 27 -8.13 -11.00 -2.64
N HIS A 28 -7.82 -10.41 -1.47
CA HIS A 28 -6.72 -10.86 -0.62
C HIS A 28 -7.18 -11.96 0.34
N LYS A 29 -6.84 -13.21 0.04
CA LYS A 29 -6.85 -14.31 1.02
C LYS A 29 -5.44 -14.48 1.59
N ASN A 30 -5.18 -13.84 2.72
CA ASN A 30 -3.95 -14.08 3.49
C ASN A 30 -4.31 -14.80 4.78
N ASN A 31 -4.29 -16.14 4.73
CA ASN A 31 -4.21 -16.96 5.94
C ASN A 31 -2.75 -16.97 6.41
N SER A 32 -2.47 -16.32 7.53
CA SER A 32 -1.18 -16.45 8.22
C SER A 32 -1.46 -16.78 9.69
N THR A 33 -1.37 -18.06 10.02
CA THR A 33 -1.44 -18.58 11.38
C THR A 33 -0.12 -18.27 12.11
N PRO A 34 -0.13 -17.65 13.30
CA PRO A 34 1.09 -17.40 14.05
C PRO A 34 1.45 -18.62 14.90
N SER A 35 2.50 -19.35 14.52
CA SER A 35 3.16 -20.33 15.39
C SER A 35 4.39 -19.69 16.01
N SER A 36 4.29 -19.39 17.30
CA SER A 36 5.35 -18.80 18.12
C SER A 36 6.36 -19.87 18.56
N SER A 37 7.62 -19.74 18.12
CA SER A 37 8.78 -20.23 18.87
C SER A 37 10.01 -19.41 18.51
N ILE A 38 10.49 -18.63 19.48
CA ILE A 38 11.70 -17.79 19.37
C ILE A 38 12.89 -18.60 19.91
N PRO A 39 13.99 -18.68 19.16
CA PRO A 39 15.31 -18.52 19.74
C PRO A 39 16.07 -17.32 19.14
N ALA A 40 16.86 -16.69 20.00
CA ALA A 40 17.54 -15.41 19.83
C ALA A 40 18.58 -15.38 18.69
N ASN A 41 18.20 -14.82 17.53
CA ASN A 41 19.02 -13.89 16.73
C ASN A 41 18.19 -13.27 15.58
N GLN A 42 16.91 -12.96 15.84
CA GLN A 42 16.02 -12.42 14.81
C GLN A 42 16.10 -10.91 14.82
N ARG A 43 17.05 -10.38 14.02
CA ARG A 43 16.92 -9.03 13.46
C ARG A 43 15.51 -8.96 12.88
N THR A 44 14.64 -8.20 13.52
CA THR A 44 13.28 -7.97 13.05
C THR A 44 13.42 -7.15 11.76
N GLU A 45 13.68 -7.83 10.64
CA GLU A 45 13.31 -7.31 9.34
C GLU A 45 11.79 -7.39 9.32
N THR A 46 11.17 -6.39 9.95
CA THR A 46 9.80 -6.04 9.65
C THR A 46 9.82 -5.72 8.16
N THR A 47 9.43 -6.68 7.34
CA THR A 47 9.19 -6.47 5.91
C THR A 47 7.98 -5.54 5.83
N PHE A 48 8.21 -4.25 6.03
CA PHE A 48 7.23 -3.25 5.68
C PHE A 48 7.09 -3.33 4.17
N SER A 49 5.90 -3.71 3.69
CA SER A 49 5.59 -3.66 2.27
C SER A 49 6.00 -2.28 1.75
N ASN A 50 6.78 -2.24 0.67
CA ASN A 50 7.31 -1.00 0.09
C ASN A 50 6.22 -0.19 -0.66
N ASP A 51 4.94 -0.44 -0.36
CA ASP A 51 3.76 0.15 -0.96
C ASP A 51 3.77 1.68 -0.84
N GLY A 52 4.49 2.22 0.15
CA GLY A 52 4.72 3.65 0.29
C GLY A 52 5.40 4.29 -0.92
N VAL A 53 6.35 3.61 -1.57
CA VAL A 53 7.10 4.18 -2.71
C VAL A 53 6.18 4.38 -3.91
N ASP A 54 5.39 3.36 -4.24
CA ASP A 54 4.43 3.43 -5.35
C ASP A 54 3.33 4.45 -5.06
N THR A 55 2.88 4.53 -3.81
CA THR A 55 1.89 5.53 -3.36
C THR A 55 2.43 6.96 -3.50
N ILE A 56 3.69 7.20 -3.12
CA ILE A 56 4.35 8.51 -3.29
C ILE A 56 4.45 8.88 -4.78
N LYS A 57 4.90 7.95 -5.63
CA LYS A 57 4.99 8.16 -7.09
C LYS A 57 3.63 8.55 -7.68
N ALA A 58 2.61 7.78 -7.34
CA ALA A 58 1.22 8.00 -7.75
C ALA A 58 0.68 9.37 -7.29
N ALA A 59 0.94 9.76 -6.03
CA ALA A 59 0.50 11.03 -5.48
C ALA A 59 1.23 12.22 -6.14
N TYR A 60 2.53 12.09 -6.39
CA TYR A 60 3.33 13.12 -7.05
C TYR A 60 2.86 13.37 -8.49
N GLU A 61 2.67 12.31 -9.28
CA GLU A 61 2.16 12.39 -10.65
C GLU A 61 0.80 13.09 -10.72
N ARG A 62 -0.06 12.83 -9.72
CA ARG A 62 -1.40 13.43 -9.61
C ARG A 62 -1.43 14.75 -8.85
N ARG A 63 -0.27 15.28 -8.41
CA ARG A 63 -0.14 16.49 -7.58
C ARG A 63 -1.03 16.48 -6.33
N GLN A 64 -1.18 15.31 -5.72
CA GLN A 64 -1.96 15.11 -4.51
C GLN A 64 -1.13 15.45 -3.27
N SER A 65 -1.79 16.00 -2.26
CA SER A 65 -1.19 16.39 -0.98
C SER A 65 -1.92 15.70 0.17
N ASN A 66 -1.33 15.71 1.37
CA ASN A 66 -1.91 15.13 2.58
C ASN A 66 -2.19 13.61 2.49
N ILE A 67 -1.34 12.88 1.76
CA ILE A 67 -1.40 11.41 1.68
C ILE A 67 -0.49 10.82 2.74
N GLN A 68 -1.04 9.94 3.57
CA GLN A 68 -0.26 9.18 4.55
C GLN A 68 0.36 7.96 3.88
N VAL A 69 1.64 7.73 4.14
CA VAL A 69 2.40 6.62 3.58
C VAL A 69 3.27 5.98 4.66
N GLN A 70 3.55 4.69 4.52
CA GLN A 70 4.49 3.96 5.35
C GLN A 70 5.52 3.29 4.46
N GLY A 71 6.77 3.27 4.90
CA GLY A 71 7.86 2.62 4.20
C GLY A 71 9.02 2.30 5.15
N SER A 72 9.96 1.49 4.67
CA SER A 72 11.19 1.20 5.40
C SER A 72 12.36 1.11 4.43
N GLY A 73 13.58 1.25 4.94
CA GLY A 73 14.78 1.20 4.13
C GLY A 73 16.05 1.16 4.96
N ARG A 74 17.20 1.13 4.29
CA ARG A 74 18.51 1.20 4.93
C ARG A 74 19.14 2.56 4.68
N VAL A 75 19.68 3.15 5.74
CA VAL A 75 20.45 4.40 5.64
C VAL A 75 21.75 4.12 4.88
N LYS A 76 21.93 4.78 3.74
CA LYS A 76 23.11 4.59 2.87
C LYS A 76 24.26 5.56 3.15
N ALA A 77 23.98 6.69 3.79
CA ALA A 77 24.95 7.72 4.14
C ALA A 77 24.42 8.54 5.31
N ILE A 78 25.33 9.11 6.09
CA ILE A 78 25.07 10.05 7.19
C ILE A 78 25.96 11.27 6.94
N LEU A 79 25.42 12.48 7.13
CA LEU A 79 26.21 13.71 6.96
C LEU A 79 27.17 13.89 8.13
N ARG A 80 28.24 14.66 7.93
CA ARG A 80 29.28 14.83 8.96
C ARG A 80 28.70 15.50 10.20
N GLU A 81 27.83 16.49 10.01
CA GLU A 81 27.12 17.22 11.07
C GLU A 81 26.11 16.38 11.87
N ASP A 82 25.59 15.28 11.31
CA ASP A 82 24.56 14.44 11.97
C ASP A 82 25.13 13.59 13.13
N ASN A 83 26.45 13.61 13.35
CA ASN A 83 27.11 12.89 14.44
C ASN A 83 27.28 13.75 15.71
N ASP A 84 27.04 15.06 15.65
CA ASP A 84 27.20 15.97 16.78
C ASP A 84 25.83 16.26 17.43
N GLY A 85 25.56 15.64 18.59
CA GLY A 85 24.34 15.87 19.39
C GLY A 85 23.37 14.69 19.45
N SER A 86 22.11 14.95 19.84
CA SER A 86 21.08 13.90 19.89
C SER A 86 20.72 13.45 18.48
N ARG A 87 20.74 12.13 18.24
CA ARG A 87 20.40 11.50 16.95
C ARG A 87 18.91 11.61 16.66
N HIS A 88 18.41 12.81 16.40
CA HIS A 88 17.05 13.05 15.91
C HIS A 88 17.11 13.37 14.41
N GLN A 89 17.46 12.36 13.61
CA GLN A 89 17.42 12.54 12.16
C GLN A 89 15.96 12.60 11.69
N LYS A 90 15.56 13.75 11.15
CA LYS A 90 14.37 13.82 10.31
C LYS A 90 14.75 13.30 8.92
N PHE A 91 14.23 12.14 8.56
CA PHE A 91 14.25 11.68 7.17
C PHE A 91 13.15 12.46 6.45
N ILE A 92 13.56 13.40 5.58
CA ILE A 92 12.65 14.16 4.71
C ILE A 92 12.43 13.37 3.43
#